data_AF-A0A814D2P6-F1
#
_entry.id   AF-A0A814D2P6-F1
#
_cell.length_a   1.000
_cell.length_b   1.000
_cell.length_c   1.000
_cell.angle_alpha   90.00
_cell.angle_beta   90.00
_cell.angle_gamma   90.00
#
_symmetry.space_group_name_H-M   'P 1'
#
loop_
_entity.id
_entity.type
_entity.pdbx_description
1 polymer ?
#
loop_
_entity_poly.entity_id
_entity_poly.type
_entity_poly.pdbx_seq_one_letter_code
_entity_poly.pdbx_strand_id
1 'polypeptide(L)'
;MLVKVLSENVDDGKEDIAVECSSVGCFVFKYMSYILLTAVVILIVGACCFSYFFRRAYTFRKQCQRQRIYHDKQIECELGVSLDSENIFQSGQWLSQCDQNGSWHRPARQMITFNTEKNILTGHGIDDIGQFRLAGSLSLTFSTVNIIKKYIRVTGGTQEKFGHEVRIDLEWSRERNSFIGKWTVHTSKCNDEGPFELRKVPQSSANKTSE
;
A
#
# COMPACT_ATOMS: atom_id res chain seq x y z
N MET A 1 38.99 -50.46 -19.42
CA MET A 1 37.80 -51.28 -19.72
C MET A 1 38.21 -52.26 -20.80
N LEU A 2 38.60 -53.48 -20.41
CA LEU A 2 39.15 -54.49 -21.33
C LEU A 2 38.00 -55.28 -21.95
N VAL A 3 37.83 -55.18 -23.28
CA VAL A 3 36.88 -56.00 -24.04
C VAL A 3 37.61 -57.27 -24.47
N LYS A 4 37.17 -58.41 -23.95
CA LYS A 4 37.68 -59.73 -24.35
C LYS A 4 36.76 -60.24 -25.46
N VAL A 5 37.24 -60.20 -26.70
CA VAL A 5 36.55 -60.78 -27.86
C VAL A 5 37.00 -62.23 -27.98
N LEU A 6 36.07 -63.17 -27.81
CA LEU A 6 36.28 -64.57 -28.19
C LEU A 6 35.70 -64.76 -29.58
N SER A 7 36.53 -65.20 -30.52
CA SER A 7 36.17 -65.66 -31.85
C SER A 7 36.04 -67.18 -31.86
N GLU A 8 34.98 -67.74 -32.46
CA GLU A 8 35.13 -68.75 -33.53
C GLU A 8 33.80 -69.17 -34.19
N ASN A 9 33.90 -69.26 -35.52
CA ASN A 9 33.21 -70.12 -36.49
C ASN A 9 31.79 -69.77 -37.00
N VAL A 10 31.88 -69.01 -38.10
CA VAL A 10 31.07 -68.82 -39.31
C VAL A 10 30.17 -69.98 -39.73
N ASP A 11 28.88 -69.67 -39.94
CA ASP A 11 28.01 -70.22 -40.99
C ASP A 11 26.94 -69.17 -41.37
N ASP A 12 27.34 -68.26 -42.29
CA ASP A 12 26.63 -67.31 -43.18
C ASP A 12 25.18 -66.85 -42.89
N GLY A 13 24.72 -66.62 -41.66
CA GLY A 13 25.45 -66.10 -40.52
C GLY A 13 24.92 -64.70 -40.22
N LYS A 14 23.59 -64.59 -40.04
CA LYS A 14 22.92 -63.34 -39.63
C LYS A 14 23.43 -63.04 -38.22
N GLU A 15 24.56 -62.35 -38.15
CA GLU A 15 25.11 -61.81 -36.92
C GLU A 15 24.16 -60.71 -36.47
N ASP A 16 23.07 -61.13 -35.84
CA ASP A 16 22.48 -60.35 -34.78
C ASP A 16 23.63 -60.17 -33.78
N ILE A 17 24.35 -59.05 -33.91
CA ILE A 17 25.27 -58.58 -32.89
C ILE A 17 24.39 -58.29 -31.68
N ALA A 18 24.11 -59.36 -30.93
CA ALA A 18 23.59 -59.28 -29.59
C ALA A 18 24.70 -58.62 -28.80
N VAL A 19 24.65 -57.29 -28.77
CA VAL A 19 25.39 -56.51 -27.79
C VAL A 19 24.80 -56.95 -26.46
N GLU A 20 25.38 -57.98 -25.86
CA GLU A 20 25.20 -58.30 -24.45
C GLU A 20 25.69 -57.08 -23.69
N CYS A 21 24.80 -56.11 -23.51
CA CYS A 21 24.98 -55.04 -22.57
C CYS A 21 25.18 -55.72 -21.23
N SER A 22 26.44 -55.89 -20.82
CA SER A 22 26.81 -56.42 -19.52
C SER A 22 25.85 -55.83 -18.48
N SER A 23 25.11 -56.70 -17.79
CA SER A 23 23.98 -56.29 -16.95
C SER A 23 24.39 -55.23 -15.90
N VAL A 24 25.68 -55.20 -15.57
CA VAL A 24 26.36 -54.21 -14.73
C VAL A 24 26.22 -52.78 -15.27
N GLY A 25 26.38 -52.56 -16.58
CA GLY A 25 26.28 -51.22 -17.17
C GLY A 25 24.86 -50.64 -17.10
N CYS A 26 23.85 -51.48 -17.33
CA CYS A 26 22.44 -51.09 -17.19
C CYS A 26 22.05 -50.80 -15.74
N PHE A 27 22.60 -51.56 -14.79
CA PHE A 27 22.40 -51.33 -13.36
C PHE A 27 23.01 -49.99 -12.90
N VAL A 28 24.24 -49.69 -13.33
CA VAL A 28 24.91 -48.42 -12.99
C VAL A 28 24.15 -47.23 -13.59
N PHE A 29 23.66 -47.34 -14.83
CA PHE A 29 22.90 -46.25 -15.46
C PHE A 29 21.57 -45.98 -14.73
N LYS A 30 20.84 -47.04 -14.36
CA LYS A 30 19.60 -46.91 -13.54
C LYS A 30 19.89 -46.28 -12.18
N TYR A 31 20.96 -46.71 -11.51
CA TYR A 31 21.35 -46.18 -10.20
C TYR A 31 21.74 -44.69 -10.27
N MET A 32 22.53 -44.31 -11.28
CA MET A 32 22.90 -42.91 -11.51
C MET A 32 21.69 -42.03 -11.85
N SER A 33 20.75 -42.56 -12.66
CA SER A 33 19.52 -41.84 -12.97
C SER A 33 18.64 -41.61 -11.72
N TYR A 34 18.59 -42.58 -10.81
CA TYR A 34 17.87 -42.47 -9.54
C TYR A 34 18.51 -41.44 -8.60
N ILE A 35 19.84 -41.42 -8.49
CA ILE A 35 20.56 -40.41 -7.70
C ILE A 35 20.30 -39.01 -8.26
N LEU A 36 20.36 -38.85 -9.57
CA LEU A 36 20.12 -37.55 -10.20
C LEU A 36 18.67 -37.07 -9.95
N LEU A 37 17.69 -37.97 -10.07
CA LEU A 37 16.28 -37.64 -9.85
C LEU A 37 16.00 -37.29 -8.38
N THR A 38 16.59 -38.01 -7.43
CA THR A 38 16.46 -37.70 -5.99
C THR A 38 17.10 -36.36 -5.64
N ALA A 39 18.27 -36.03 -6.21
CA ALA A 39 18.91 -34.72 -6.03
C ALA A 39 18.04 -33.56 -6.55
N VAL A 40 17.41 -33.71 -7.72
CA VAL A 40 16.51 -32.70 -8.29
C VAL A 40 15.28 -32.47 -7.42
N VAL A 41 14.66 -33.55 -6.91
CA VAL A 41 13.50 -33.44 -6.00
C VAL A 41 13.87 -32.69 -4.72
N ILE A 42 15.03 -32.98 -4.13
CA ILE A 42 15.52 -32.29 -2.92
C ILE A 42 15.70 -30.78 -3.18
N LEU A 43 16.25 -30.39 -4.34
CA LEU A 43 16.43 -28.98 -4.70
C LEU A 43 15.08 -28.26 -4.86
N ILE A 44 14.11 -28.88 -5.51
CA ILE A 44 12.76 -28.30 -5.71
C ILE A 44 12.07 -28.11 -4.35
N VAL A 45 12.08 -29.13 -3.50
CA VAL A 45 11.49 -29.05 -2.16
C VAL A 45 12.21 -28.00 -1.31
N GLY A 46 13.53 -27.95 -1.37
CA GLY A 46 14.34 -26.95 -0.70
C GLY A 46 14.00 -25.52 -1.12
N ALA A 47 13.88 -25.26 -2.43
CA ALA A 47 13.50 -23.95 -2.97
C ALA A 47 12.08 -23.54 -2.55
N CYS A 48 11.13 -24.48 -2.59
CA CYS A 48 9.75 -24.25 -2.13
C CYS A 48 9.71 -23.88 -0.64
N CYS A 49 10.38 -24.67 0.21
CA CYS A 49 10.49 -24.40 1.64
C CYS A 49 11.15 -23.04 1.92
N PHE A 50 12.27 -22.74 1.25
CA PHE A 50 12.97 -21.47 1.39
C PHE A 50 12.06 -20.29 1.01
N SER A 51 11.35 -20.37 -0.12
CA SER A 51 10.42 -19.32 -0.54
C SER A 51 9.28 -19.09 0.47
N TYR A 52 8.77 -20.15 1.11
CA TYR A 52 7.76 -20.07 2.15
C TYR A 52 8.30 -19.38 3.41
N PHE A 53 9.49 -19.77 3.87
CA PHE A 53 10.15 -19.14 5.02
C PHE A 53 10.45 -17.66 4.76
N PHE A 54 10.90 -17.28 3.56
CA PHE A 54 11.15 -15.89 3.21
C PHE A 54 9.86 -15.07 3.16
N ARG A 55 8.77 -15.58 2.58
CA ARG A 55 7.45 -14.91 2.61
C ARG A 55 6.95 -14.71 4.04
N ARG A 56 7.11 -15.71 4.90
CA ARG A 56 6.71 -15.63 6.31
C ARG A 56 7.58 -14.65 7.11
N ALA A 57 8.90 -14.63 6.89
CA ALA A 57 9.79 -13.67 7.51
C ALA A 57 9.54 -12.23 7.05
N TYR A 58 9.25 -12.04 5.75
CA TYR A 58 8.90 -10.75 5.18
C TYR A 58 7.57 -10.20 5.76
N THR A 59 6.54 -11.04 5.85
CA THR A 59 5.26 -10.67 6.47
C THR A 59 5.40 -10.37 7.96
N PHE A 60 6.19 -11.15 8.69
CA PHE A 60 6.48 -10.91 10.11
C PHE A 60 7.21 -9.58 10.35
N ARG A 61 8.23 -9.25 9.55
CA ARG A 61 8.92 -7.94 9.63
C ARG A 61 7.98 -6.77 9.42
N LYS A 62 7.03 -6.89 8.48
CA LYS A 62 6.01 -5.85 8.23
C LYS A 62 5.05 -5.68 9.42
N GLN A 63 4.75 -6.75 10.16
CA GLN A 63 3.95 -6.69 11.39
C GLN A 63 4.70 -6.05 12.57
N CYS A 64 5.98 -6.39 12.79
CA CYS A 64 6.77 -5.78 13.87
C CYS A 64 7.02 -4.28 13.66
N GLN A 65 7.21 -3.84 12.40
CA GLN A 65 7.30 -2.40 12.10
C GLN A 65 6.00 -1.66 12.43
N ARG A 66 4.83 -2.26 12.18
CA ARG A 66 3.55 -1.67 12.60
C ARG A 66 3.49 -1.53 14.13
N GLN A 67 3.82 -2.57 14.89
CA GLN A 67 3.73 -2.51 16.36
C GLN A 67 4.69 -1.50 17.00
N ARG A 68 5.89 -1.29 16.47
CA ARG A 68 6.80 -0.24 16.98
C ARG A 68 6.23 1.17 16.78
N ILE A 69 5.62 1.46 15.63
CA ILE A 69 5.00 2.76 15.36
C ILE A 69 3.83 3.03 16.32
N TYR A 70 3.06 1.99 16.70
CA TYR A 70 1.98 2.14 17.67
C TYR A 70 2.49 2.41 19.10
N HIS A 71 3.55 1.72 19.53
CA HIS A 71 4.05 1.86 20.90
C HIS A 71 4.79 3.18 21.14
N ASP A 72 5.45 3.72 20.10
CA ASP A 72 6.11 5.04 20.16
C ASP A 72 5.05 6.17 20.26
N LYS A 73 3.97 6.08 19.47
CA LYS A 73 2.82 6.99 19.56
C LYS A 73 2.11 6.93 20.91
N GLN A 74 2.10 5.77 21.58
CA GLN A 74 1.45 5.62 22.89
C GLN A 74 2.27 6.27 24.02
N ILE A 75 3.61 6.23 23.93
CA ILE A 75 4.50 6.86 24.91
C ILE A 75 4.44 8.40 24.82
N GLU A 76 4.33 8.97 23.61
CA GLU A 76 4.07 10.41 23.43
C GLU A 76 2.71 10.86 23.99
N CYS A 77 1.72 9.95 24.07
CA CYS A 77 0.41 10.27 24.66
C CYS A 77 0.39 10.18 26.19
N GLU A 78 1.26 9.36 26.80
CA GLU A 78 1.30 9.11 28.25
C GLU A 78 2.21 10.09 28.99
N LEU A 79 3.27 10.56 28.32
CA LEU A 79 4.06 11.68 28.80
C LEU A 79 3.31 12.95 28.42
N GLY A 80 2.44 13.42 29.30
CA GLY A 80 1.65 14.65 29.18
C GLY A 80 2.50 15.91 29.02
N VAL A 81 3.25 15.99 27.92
CA VAL A 81 3.68 17.23 27.33
C VAL A 81 2.39 17.87 26.88
N SER A 82 1.91 18.82 27.68
CA SER A 82 1.06 19.88 27.22
C SER A 82 1.77 20.50 26.03
N LEU A 83 1.54 19.94 24.84
CA LEU A 83 1.82 20.60 23.60
C LEU A 83 1.19 21.97 23.78
N ASP A 84 2.02 23.00 23.68
CA ASP A 84 1.55 24.35 23.38
C ASP A 84 0.58 24.18 22.23
N SER A 85 -0.70 24.06 22.58
CA SER A 85 -1.76 23.70 21.67
C SER A 85 -2.11 25.01 20.98
N GLU A 86 -1.18 25.47 20.15
CA GLU A 86 -1.53 26.29 19.01
C GLU A 86 -2.67 25.51 18.35
N ASN A 87 -3.88 26.06 18.45
CA ASN A 87 -5.11 25.31 18.24
C ASN A 87 -5.14 24.81 16.78
N ILE A 88 -4.62 23.61 16.51
CA ILE A 88 -4.49 23.09 15.15
C ILE A 88 -5.86 22.90 14.49
N PHE A 89 -6.89 22.70 15.32
CA PHE A 89 -8.29 22.54 14.94
C PHE A 89 -9.03 23.89 14.92
N GLN A 90 -8.44 24.88 14.24
CA GLN A 90 -9.05 26.19 14.08
C GLN A 90 -10.08 26.21 12.95
N SER A 91 -11.32 26.55 13.31
CA SER A 91 -12.40 26.77 12.35
C SER A 91 -12.07 27.97 11.43
N GLY A 92 -12.46 27.87 10.16
CA GLY A 92 -12.24 28.94 9.18
C GLY A 92 -12.00 28.43 7.77
N GLN A 93 -11.31 29.26 6.97
CA GLN A 93 -10.93 28.90 5.61
C GLN A 93 -9.66 28.04 5.59
N TRP A 94 -9.74 26.96 4.82
CA TRP A 94 -8.67 26.03 4.57
C TRP A 94 -8.48 25.83 3.06
N LEU A 95 -7.25 25.52 2.66
CA LEU A 95 -6.88 25.11 1.32
C LEU A 95 -6.69 23.59 1.30
N SER A 96 -7.43 22.92 0.43
CA SER A 96 -7.23 21.51 0.14
C SER A 96 -6.53 21.33 -1.19
N GLN A 97 -5.59 20.40 -1.24
CA GLN A 97 -4.93 19.98 -2.47
C GLN A 97 -4.88 18.45 -2.51
N CYS A 98 -5.12 17.86 -3.68
CA CYS A 98 -4.97 16.44 -3.92
C CYS A 98 -4.04 16.19 -5.10
N ASP A 99 -3.33 15.08 -5.04
CA ASP A 99 -2.65 14.51 -6.20
C ASP A 99 -3.57 13.45 -6.83
N GLN A 100 -3.80 13.57 -8.12
CA GLN A 100 -4.45 12.54 -8.94
C GLN A 100 -3.56 12.24 -10.14
N ASN A 101 -3.32 10.96 -10.42
CA ASN A 101 -2.45 10.51 -11.51
C ASN A 101 -1.02 11.10 -11.48
N GLY A 102 -0.46 11.35 -10.29
CA GLY A 102 0.90 11.87 -10.13
C GLY A 102 1.03 13.37 -10.39
N SER A 103 -0.08 14.10 -10.39
CA SER A 103 -0.12 15.55 -10.58
C SER A 103 -0.97 16.20 -9.50
N TRP A 104 -0.40 17.22 -8.84
CA TRP A 104 -1.12 18.02 -7.87
C TRP A 104 -2.13 18.96 -8.53
N HIS A 105 -3.40 18.81 -8.18
CA HIS A 105 -4.47 19.70 -8.63
C HIS A 105 -4.34 21.08 -7.97
N ARG A 106 -5.04 22.07 -8.54
CA ARG A 106 -5.04 23.43 -7.99
C ARG A 106 -5.66 23.42 -6.58
N PRO A 107 -5.06 24.11 -5.59
CA PRO A 107 -5.65 24.22 -4.26
C PRO A 107 -7.06 24.83 -4.31
N ALA A 108 -8.02 24.13 -3.69
CA ALA A 108 -9.41 24.59 -3.55
C ALA A 108 -9.64 25.15 -2.14
N ARG A 109 -10.42 26.24 -2.05
CA ARG A 109 -10.80 26.83 -0.75
C ARG A 109 -12.04 26.13 -0.21
N GLN A 110 -12.03 25.84 1.08
CA GLN A 110 -13.16 25.27 1.79
C GLN A 110 -13.29 25.85 3.20
N MET A 111 -14.51 25.91 3.69
CA MET A 111 -14.83 26.32 5.05
C MET A 111 -14.93 25.06 5.92
N ILE A 112 -14.18 25.02 7.01
CA ILE A 112 -14.21 23.92 7.98
C ILE A 112 -14.54 24.48 9.36
N THR A 113 -15.46 23.83 10.05
CA THR A 113 -15.80 24.09 11.45
C THR A 113 -15.45 22.86 12.27
N PHE A 114 -14.51 23.02 13.19
CA PHE A 114 -14.16 21.99 14.16
C PHE A 114 -14.98 22.19 15.43
N ASN A 115 -15.55 21.11 15.93
CA ASN A 115 -16.15 21.03 17.25
C ASN A 115 -15.33 20.04 18.07
N THR A 116 -14.38 20.58 18.84
CA THR A 116 -13.44 19.80 19.66
C THR A 116 -14.11 19.13 20.85
N GLU A 117 -15.21 19.68 21.37
CA GLU A 117 -15.99 19.07 22.46
C GLU A 117 -16.66 17.76 22.01
N LYS A 118 -17.16 17.73 20.77
CA LYS A 118 -17.84 16.56 20.19
C LYS A 118 -16.91 15.70 19.34
N ASN A 119 -15.66 16.08 19.17
CA ASN A 119 -14.70 15.42 18.27
C ASN A 119 -15.22 15.26 16.82
N ILE A 120 -15.95 16.27 16.33
CA ILE A 120 -16.50 16.27 14.97
C ILE A 120 -16.04 17.49 14.19
N LEU A 121 -16.06 17.36 12.86
CA LEU A 121 -15.91 18.47 11.94
C LEU A 121 -17.05 18.50 10.94
N THR A 122 -17.36 19.71 10.48
CA THR A 122 -18.28 19.94 9.38
C THR A 122 -17.70 20.99 8.46
N GLY A 123 -18.18 21.06 7.22
CA GLY A 123 -17.67 22.06 6.28
C GLY A 123 -18.36 22.02 4.93
N HIS A 124 -17.91 22.91 4.06
CA HIS A 124 -18.38 23.00 2.68
C HIS A 124 -17.36 23.71 1.81
N GLY A 125 -17.47 23.53 0.50
CA GLY A 125 -16.61 24.18 -0.46
C GLY A 125 -17.06 23.92 -1.89
N ILE A 126 -16.26 24.44 -2.82
CA ILE A 126 -16.46 24.28 -4.26
C ILE A 126 -15.08 24.01 -4.87
N ASP A 127 -15.00 23.01 -5.73
CA ASP A 127 -13.83 22.72 -6.54
C ASP A 127 -14.21 22.54 -8.03
N ASP A 128 -13.31 21.96 -8.81
CA ASP A 128 -13.49 21.65 -10.22
C ASP A 128 -14.59 20.60 -10.50
N ILE A 129 -14.86 19.71 -9.55
CA ILE A 129 -15.94 18.71 -9.65
C ILE A 129 -17.29 19.35 -9.27
N GLY A 130 -17.32 20.21 -8.26
CA GLY A 130 -18.48 21.03 -7.93
C GLY A 130 -18.64 21.34 -6.45
N GLN A 131 -19.87 21.66 -6.04
CA GLN A 131 -20.18 21.99 -4.64
C GLN A 131 -20.23 20.72 -3.78
N PHE A 132 -19.66 20.79 -2.58
CA PHE A 132 -19.62 19.67 -1.65
C PHE A 132 -19.85 20.08 -0.19
N ARG A 133 -20.19 19.09 0.63
CA ARG A 133 -20.22 19.17 2.09
C ARG A 133 -19.18 18.24 2.68
N LEU A 134 -18.65 18.64 3.83
CA LEU A 134 -17.72 17.87 4.65
C LEU A 134 -18.40 17.47 5.94
N ALA A 135 -18.21 16.22 6.35
CA ALA A 135 -18.55 15.72 7.67
C ALA A 135 -17.41 14.80 8.12
N GLY A 136 -17.12 14.72 9.40
CA GLY A 136 -16.01 13.91 9.85
C GLY A 136 -15.80 13.91 11.35
N SER A 137 -14.75 13.22 11.76
CA SER A 137 -14.30 13.15 13.15
C SER A 137 -12.85 13.58 13.27
N LEU A 138 -12.48 14.07 14.45
CA LEU A 138 -11.11 14.44 14.78
C LEU A 138 -10.65 13.69 16.03
N SER A 139 -9.35 13.46 16.16
CA SER A 139 -8.73 12.99 17.40
C SER A 139 -7.76 14.04 17.89
N LEU A 140 -8.06 14.63 19.06
CA LEU A 140 -7.16 15.57 19.72
C LEU A 140 -5.85 14.87 20.14
N THR A 141 -5.95 13.64 20.63
CA THR A 141 -4.82 12.83 21.10
C THR A 141 -3.82 12.52 19.97
N PHE A 142 -4.33 12.11 18.81
CA PHE A 142 -3.48 11.73 17.69
C PHE A 142 -3.26 12.85 16.67
N SER A 143 -3.84 14.03 16.91
CA SER A 143 -3.85 15.14 15.95
C SER A 143 -4.28 14.70 14.54
N THR A 144 -5.29 13.83 14.47
CA THR A 144 -5.80 13.27 13.20
C THR A 144 -7.20 13.78 12.88
N VAL A 145 -7.52 13.72 11.59
CA VAL A 145 -8.83 14.07 11.05
C VAL A 145 -9.25 13.09 9.97
N ASN A 146 -10.47 12.57 10.10
CA ASN A 146 -11.14 11.81 9.06
C ASN A 146 -12.26 12.68 8.49
N ILE A 147 -12.24 12.90 7.17
CA ILE A 147 -13.20 13.74 6.47
C ILE A 147 -13.89 12.91 5.40
N ILE A 148 -15.21 12.98 5.42
CA ILE A 148 -16.10 12.49 4.37
C ILE A 148 -16.55 13.71 3.56
N LYS A 149 -16.07 13.77 2.31
CA LYS A 149 -16.45 14.80 1.34
C LYS A 149 -17.52 14.26 0.41
N LYS A 150 -18.68 14.92 0.39
CA LYS A 150 -19.85 14.50 -0.40
C LYS A 150 -20.31 15.61 -1.33
N TYR A 151 -20.31 15.34 -2.63
CA TYR A 151 -20.76 16.28 -3.66
C TYR A 151 -22.29 16.40 -3.71
N ILE A 152 -22.79 17.62 -3.91
CA ILE A 152 -24.23 17.91 -4.01
C ILE A 152 -24.70 17.60 -5.44
N ARG A 153 -25.73 16.75 -5.56
CA ARG A 153 -26.25 16.23 -6.83
C ARG A 153 -27.03 17.26 -7.66
N VAL A 154 -26.46 18.41 -8.03
CA VAL A 154 -27.13 19.35 -8.95
C VAL A 154 -26.18 20.19 -9.84
N THR A 155 -24.92 20.40 -9.46
CA THR A 155 -24.08 21.47 -10.05
C THR A 155 -23.09 21.08 -11.16
N GLY A 156 -23.31 19.99 -11.91
CA GLY A 156 -22.38 19.56 -12.97
C GLY A 156 -23.03 18.84 -14.16
N GLY A 157 -22.40 18.96 -15.33
CA GLY A 157 -22.78 18.31 -16.59
C GLY A 157 -22.89 16.79 -16.47
N THR A 158 -23.59 16.19 -17.42
CA THR A 158 -24.35 14.93 -17.38
C THR A 158 -23.61 13.60 -17.08
N GLN A 159 -22.41 13.58 -16.49
CA GLN A 159 -21.74 12.32 -16.12
C GLN A 159 -21.28 12.18 -14.66
N GLU A 160 -21.23 13.24 -13.85
CA GLU A 160 -20.68 13.20 -12.47
C GLU A 160 -21.72 13.46 -11.36
N LYS A 161 -23.00 13.19 -11.64
CA LYS A 161 -24.13 13.47 -10.73
C LYS A 161 -24.30 12.49 -9.56
N PHE A 162 -23.35 11.63 -9.24
CA PHE A 162 -23.63 10.50 -8.32
C PHE A 162 -23.60 10.83 -6.83
N GLY A 163 -23.20 12.04 -6.43
CA GLY A 163 -23.01 12.36 -5.01
C GLY A 163 -21.92 11.47 -4.42
N HIS A 164 -20.80 11.41 -5.15
CA HIS A 164 -19.61 10.64 -4.80
C HIS A 164 -19.14 11.03 -3.40
N GLU A 165 -18.78 10.00 -2.64
CA GLU A 165 -18.19 10.14 -1.31
C GLU A 165 -16.69 9.90 -1.43
N VAL A 166 -15.91 10.90 -1.05
CA VAL A 166 -14.45 10.80 -0.95
C VAL A 166 -14.10 10.77 0.52
N ARG A 167 -13.35 9.75 0.94
CA ARG A 167 -12.84 9.63 2.30
C ARG A 167 -11.41 10.15 2.34
N ILE A 168 -11.12 11.00 3.31
CA ILE A 168 -9.84 11.68 3.44
C ILE A 168 -9.35 11.47 4.87
N ASP A 169 -8.22 10.80 5.01
CA ASP A 169 -7.59 10.48 6.28
C ASP A 169 -6.30 11.30 6.41
N LEU A 170 -6.21 12.13 7.45
CA LEU A 170 -5.14 13.10 7.62
C LEU A 170 -4.55 13.08 9.03
N GLU A 171 -3.27 13.37 9.13
CA GLU A 171 -2.50 13.55 10.37
C GLU A 171 -1.80 14.92 10.32
N TRP A 172 -1.74 15.60 11.46
CA TRP A 172 -1.06 16.88 11.56
C TRP A 172 0.46 16.72 11.40
N SER A 173 1.04 17.43 10.44
CA SER A 173 2.48 17.55 10.26
C SER A 173 2.97 18.88 10.82
N ARG A 174 3.70 18.84 11.93
CA ARG A 174 4.33 20.05 12.51
C ARG A 174 5.34 20.68 11.56
N GLU A 175 6.11 19.87 10.84
CA GLU A 175 7.13 20.35 9.88
C GLU A 175 6.52 21.18 8.75
N ARG A 176 5.33 20.79 8.27
CA ARG A 176 4.65 21.48 7.15
C ARG A 176 3.57 22.45 7.60
N ASN A 177 3.26 22.49 8.89
CA ASN A 177 2.15 23.25 9.46
C ASN A 177 0.83 22.98 8.69
N SER A 178 0.59 21.70 8.38
CA SER A 178 -0.57 21.25 7.61
C SER A 178 -0.98 19.83 7.96
N PHE A 179 -2.23 19.50 7.66
CA PHE A 179 -2.73 18.13 7.73
C PHE A 179 -2.38 17.40 6.44
N ILE A 180 -1.74 16.23 6.54
CA ILE A 180 -1.26 15.44 5.40
C ILE A 180 -1.80 14.03 5.53
N GLY A 181 -2.15 13.43 4.40
CA GLY A 181 -2.48 12.02 4.34
C GLY A 181 -2.94 11.62 2.95
N LYS A 182 -4.07 10.94 2.87
CA LYS A 182 -4.59 10.44 1.60
C LYS A 182 -6.09 10.63 1.45
N TRP A 183 -6.51 10.78 0.21
CA TRP A 183 -7.90 10.65 -0.19
C TRP A 183 -8.13 9.28 -0.84
N THR A 184 -9.34 8.76 -0.72
CA THR A 184 -9.78 7.50 -1.33
C THR A 184 -11.20 7.68 -1.86
N VAL A 185 -11.48 7.14 -3.03
CA VAL A 185 -12.83 7.05 -3.59
C VAL A 185 -13.10 5.60 -3.97
N HIS A 186 -14.25 5.09 -3.57
CA HIS A 186 -14.67 3.74 -3.92
C HIS A 186 -16.11 3.77 -4.42
N THR A 187 -16.28 3.58 -5.72
CA THR A 187 -17.58 3.48 -6.38
C THR A 187 -17.57 2.33 -7.38
N SER A 188 -18.74 1.96 -7.90
CA SER A 188 -18.84 0.94 -8.94
C SER A 188 -18.14 1.32 -10.26
N LYS A 189 -17.81 2.60 -10.46
CA LYS A 189 -17.20 3.12 -11.70
C LYS A 189 -15.76 3.62 -11.53
N CYS A 190 -15.35 3.90 -10.31
CA CYS A 190 -14.06 4.52 -10.00
C CYS A 190 -13.56 4.00 -8.66
N ASN A 191 -12.31 3.55 -8.62
CA ASN A 191 -11.59 3.13 -7.44
C ASN A 191 -10.20 3.76 -7.51
N ASP A 192 -9.98 4.82 -6.75
CA ASP A 192 -8.77 5.63 -6.83
C ASP A 192 -8.38 6.15 -5.44
N GLU A 193 -7.09 6.42 -5.27
CA GLU A 193 -6.54 7.00 -4.06
C GLU A 193 -5.30 7.84 -4.37
N GLY A 194 -5.02 8.82 -3.52
CA GLY A 194 -3.84 9.64 -3.71
C GLY A 194 -3.50 10.50 -2.50
N PRO A 195 -2.31 11.12 -2.50
CA PRO A 195 -1.91 12.11 -1.50
C PRO A 195 -2.92 13.26 -1.37
N PHE A 196 -3.11 13.72 -0.13
CA PHE A 196 -3.95 14.87 0.18
C PHE A 196 -3.26 15.77 1.20
N GLU A 197 -3.37 17.08 0.99
CA GLU A 197 -2.92 18.10 1.93
C GLU A 197 -4.04 19.09 2.25
N LEU A 198 -4.15 19.45 3.53
CA LEU A 198 -5.08 20.43 4.05
C LEU A 198 -4.32 21.46 4.89
N ARG A 199 -4.25 22.70 4.39
CA ARG A 199 -3.48 23.79 5.00
C ARG A 199 -4.38 24.97 5.35
N LYS A 200 -4.12 25.60 6.49
CA LYS A 200 -4.88 26.78 6.92
C LYS A 200 -4.59 27.95 5.99
N VAL A 201 -5.61 28.75 5.65
CA VAL A 201 -5.38 30.05 4.98
C VAL A 201 -4.81 31.01 6.01
N PRO A 202 -3.65 31.65 5.77
CA PRO A 202 -3.16 32.71 6.64
C PRO A 202 -4.22 33.80 6.73
N GLN A 203 -4.68 34.11 7.94
CA GLN A 203 -5.48 35.31 8.15
C GLN A 203 -4.54 36.49 7.90
N SER A 204 -4.54 37.04 6.68
CA SER A 204 -3.91 38.33 6.46
C SER A 204 -4.60 39.32 7.39
N SER A 205 -3.83 40.01 8.22
CA SER A 205 -4.24 41.06 9.13
C SER A 205 -5.10 42.11 8.43
N ALA A 206 -6.41 41.90 8.42
CA ALA A 206 -7.39 42.91 8.12
C ALA A 206 -7.42 43.88 9.31
N ASN A 207 -6.53 44.88 9.29
CA ASN A 207 -6.74 46.21 9.85
C ASN A 207 -5.45 47.04 9.73
N LYS A 208 -5.37 47.84 8.67
CA LYS A 208 -4.69 49.15 8.66
C LYS A 208 -5.30 49.99 7.54
N THR A 209 -6.54 50.42 7.74
CA THR A 209 -7.09 51.59 7.05
C THR A 209 -8.14 52.24 7.92
N SER A 210 -7.64 52.95 8.93
CA SER A 210 -8.36 54.03 9.60
C SER A 210 -7.31 54.94 10.21
N GLU A 211 -6.80 55.86 9.38
CA GLU A 211 -6.27 57.17 9.75
C GLU A 211 -6.25 58.05 8.50
#